data_AF-A0A1L3FFH5-F1
#
_entry.id   AF-A0A1L3FFH5-F1
#
_cell.length_a   1.000
_cell.length_b   1.000
_cell.length_c   1.000
_cell.angle_alpha   90.00
_cell.angle_beta   90.00
_cell.angle_gamma   90.00
#
_symmetry.space_group_name_H-M   'P 1'
#
loop_
_entity.id
_entity.type
_entity.pdbx_description
1 polymer ?
#
loop_
_entity_poly.entity_id
_entity_poly.type
_entity_poly.pdbx_seq_one_letter_code
_entity_poly.pdbx_strand_id
1 'polypeptide(L)'
;MRLLVLLCLLVFATPTDAATPEQHYLDLRDRYIAKFSKAKENDETFKQHDAALNELTGVLRGLVGPVTIKGLPAEGKSNADTLFKGDSGFGHLDGLGFASEGDKMQAVVTTTALLKHWLAEHREDGLPQEIAAAFKSDRFYYQAIQDSAFAKYAELPITKPASASAAVAVLGVRGNGDLKGAPHEIDVVAIQGDKVYFLAATDAVKTAEIPACEKVWKQMMARNTPEDAMAKEDQAMDAYTKCFAKEAPNQGWYAAAVKKAQSQIDLLPIR
;
A
#
# COMPACT_ATOMS: atom_id res chain seq x y z
N MET A 1 -56.46 -16.47 51.61
CA MET A 1 -55.20 -15.86 51.12
C MET A 1 -54.30 -16.96 50.56
N ARG A 2 -54.18 -17.08 49.24
CA ARG A 2 -53.12 -17.86 48.57
C ARG A 2 -52.72 -17.07 47.33
N LEU A 3 -51.60 -16.38 47.41
CA LEU A 3 -51.00 -15.61 46.32
C LEU A 3 -50.18 -16.59 45.46
N LEU A 4 -50.56 -16.78 44.19
CA LEU A 4 -49.71 -17.45 43.22
C LEU A 4 -48.62 -16.46 42.77
N VAL A 5 -47.36 -16.78 43.03
CA VAL A 5 -46.22 -16.05 42.47
C VAL A 5 -45.84 -16.70 41.15
N LEU A 6 -46.11 -16.00 40.04
CA LEU A 6 -45.57 -16.32 38.73
C LEU A 6 -44.15 -15.73 38.65
N LEU A 7 -43.14 -16.59 38.61
CA LEU A 7 -41.75 -16.18 38.38
C LEU A 7 -41.49 -16.15 36.87
N CYS A 8 -41.49 -14.95 36.27
CA CYS A 8 -41.04 -14.77 34.88
C CYS A 8 -39.51 -14.78 34.85
N LEU A 9 -38.92 -15.84 34.26
CA LEU A 9 -37.51 -15.88 33.91
C LEU A 9 -37.26 -14.97 32.69
N LEU A 10 -36.82 -13.74 32.95
CA LEU A 10 -36.23 -12.86 31.93
C LEU A 10 -34.81 -13.35 31.62
N VAL A 11 -34.66 -14.11 30.54
CA VAL A 11 -33.35 -14.41 29.94
C VAL A 11 -32.85 -13.14 29.28
N PHE A 12 -31.87 -12.47 29.89
CA PHE A 12 -31.10 -11.43 29.23
C PHE A 12 -30.25 -12.07 28.15
N ALA A 13 -30.73 -12.06 26.90
CA ALA A 13 -29.89 -12.31 25.75
C ALA A 13 -28.92 -11.14 25.62
N THR A 14 -27.69 -11.29 26.13
CA THR A 14 -26.59 -10.40 25.78
C THR A 14 -26.41 -10.50 24.27
N PRO A 15 -26.53 -9.41 23.48
CA PRO A 15 -26.17 -9.46 22.08
C PRO A 15 -24.72 -9.94 22.01
N THR A 16 -24.52 -11.12 21.44
CA THR A 16 -23.19 -11.55 21.01
C THR A 16 -22.96 -10.76 19.74
N ASP A 17 -22.24 -9.66 19.83
CA ASP A 17 -21.75 -8.95 18.65
C ASP A 17 -20.84 -9.93 17.90
N ALA A 18 -21.40 -10.56 16.86
CA ALA A 18 -20.60 -11.37 15.97
C ALA A 18 -19.54 -10.44 15.37
N ALA A 19 -18.27 -10.81 15.54
CA ALA A 19 -17.17 -10.08 14.94
C ALA A 19 -17.48 -9.85 13.45
N THR A 20 -17.26 -8.62 12.97
CA THR A 20 -17.39 -8.37 11.53
C THR A 20 -16.43 -9.28 10.78
N PRO A 21 -16.70 -9.61 9.51
CA PRO A 21 -15.76 -10.40 8.71
C PRO A 21 -14.33 -9.85 8.76
N GLU A 22 -14.15 -8.52 8.76
CA GLU A 22 -12.84 -7.87 8.90
C GLU A 22 -12.22 -8.09 10.28
N GLN A 23 -12.99 -7.96 11.36
CA GLN A 23 -12.47 -8.23 12.70
C GLN A 23 -12.07 -9.71 12.85
N HIS A 24 -12.84 -10.63 12.27
CA HIS A 24 -12.48 -12.04 12.25
C HIS A 24 -11.14 -12.29 11.54
N TYR A 25 -10.91 -11.62 10.40
CA TYR A 25 -9.63 -11.67 9.70
C TYR A 25 -8.48 -11.15 10.57
N LEU A 26 -8.65 -9.95 11.15
CA LEU A 26 -7.61 -9.32 11.98
C LEU A 26 -7.27 -10.19 13.19
N ASP A 27 -8.28 -10.74 13.89
CA ASP A 27 -8.06 -11.64 15.02
C ASP A 27 -7.31 -12.91 14.60
N LEU A 28 -7.59 -13.45 13.41
CA LEU A 28 -6.88 -14.62 12.87
C LEU A 28 -5.44 -14.28 12.50
N ARG A 29 -5.22 -13.15 11.82
CA ARG A 29 -3.91 -12.62 11.44
C ARG A 29 -3.03 -12.44 12.68
N ASP A 30 -3.54 -11.74 13.69
CA ASP A 30 -2.80 -11.43 14.91
C ASP A 30 -2.46 -12.69 15.72
N ARG A 31 -3.36 -13.67 15.77
CA ARG A 31 -3.06 -14.99 16.36
C ARG A 31 -1.92 -15.69 15.64
N TYR A 32 -1.89 -15.65 14.30
CA TYR A 32 -0.81 -16.27 13.55
C TYR A 32 0.51 -15.51 13.71
N ILE A 33 0.51 -14.18 13.63
CA ILE A 33 1.70 -13.36 13.90
C ILE A 33 2.26 -13.70 15.29
N ALA A 34 1.40 -13.76 16.32
CA ALA A 34 1.83 -14.09 17.68
C ALA A 34 2.40 -15.51 17.81
N LYS A 35 1.88 -16.48 17.03
CA LYS A 35 2.38 -17.85 16.95
C LYS A 35 3.79 -17.87 16.34
N PHE A 36 3.97 -17.26 15.16
CA PHE A 36 5.23 -17.32 14.41
C PHE A 36 6.33 -16.45 15.02
N SER A 37 5.98 -15.32 15.65
CA SER A 37 6.94 -14.46 16.37
C SER A 37 7.68 -15.16 17.51
N LYS A 38 7.19 -16.31 17.98
CA LYS A 38 7.80 -17.10 19.07
C LYS A 38 8.36 -18.44 18.58
N ALA A 39 8.16 -18.77 17.31
CA ALA A 39 8.51 -20.06 16.77
C ALA A 39 9.99 -20.10 16.39
N LYS A 40 10.63 -21.26 16.57
CA LYS A 40 11.94 -21.50 15.97
C LYS A 40 11.75 -21.79 14.49
N GLU A 41 12.43 -21.06 13.63
CA GLU A 41 12.46 -21.34 12.19
C GLU A 41 13.08 -22.71 11.91
N ASN A 42 12.31 -23.55 11.23
CA ASN A 42 12.67 -24.88 10.75
C ASN A 42 11.60 -25.33 9.73
N ASP A 43 11.85 -26.41 9.00
CA ASP A 43 10.97 -26.90 7.93
C ASP A 43 9.50 -27.09 8.35
N GLU A 44 9.26 -27.56 9.57
CA GLU A 44 7.91 -27.77 10.08
C GLU A 44 7.21 -26.43 10.35
N THR A 45 7.93 -25.48 10.95
CA THR A 45 7.43 -24.12 11.17
C THR A 45 7.11 -23.42 9.84
N PHE A 46 7.96 -23.57 8.81
CA PHE A 46 7.70 -23.00 7.48
C PHE A 46 6.46 -23.60 6.81
N LYS A 47 6.24 -24.92 6.89
CA LYS A 47 5.00 -25.54 6.39
C LYS A 47 3.75 -25.02 7.09
N GLN A 48 3.83 -24.84 8.41
CA GLN A 48 2.72 -24.28 9.19
C GLN A 48 2.48 -22.81 8.84
N HIS A 49 3.55 -22.06 8.57
CA HIS A 49 3.49 -20.67 8.10
C HIS A 49 2.77 -20.58 6.75
N ASP A 50 3.17 -21.38 5.77
CA ASP A 50 2.54 -21.37 4.45
C ASP A 50 1.07 -21.77 4.52
N ALA A 51 0.72 -22.73 5.38
CA ALA A 51 -0.68 -23.10 5.63
C ALA A 51 -1.48 -21.93 6.23
N ALA A 52 -0.89 -21.20 7.20
CA ALA A 52 -1.52 -20.04 7.82
C ALA A 52 -1.71 -18.87 6.82
N LEU A 53 -0.71 -18.58 5.99
CA LEU A 53 -0.84 -17.58 4.92
C LEU A 53 -1.92 -17.97 3.90
N ASN A 54 -2.00 -19.24 3.53
CA ASN A 54 -3.04 -19.73 2.62
C ASN A 54 -4.43 -19.60 3.23
N GLU A 55 -4.59 -19.87 4.53
CA GLU A 55 -5.86 -19.68 5.23
C GLU A 55 -6.24 -18.20 5.29
N LEU A 56 -5.32 -17.32 5.70
CA LEU A 56 -5.53 -15.86 5.71
C LEU A 56 -5.90 -15.34 4.33
N THR A 57 -5.23 -15.81 3.28
CA THR A 57 -5.54 -15.46 1.89
C THR A 57 -6.96 -15.91 1.52
N GLY A 58 -7.40 -17.09 1.97
CA GLY A 58 -8.77 -17.56 1.79
C GLY A 58 -9.80 -16.65 2.44
N VAL A 59 -9.56 -16.20 3.67
CA VAL A 59 -10.42 -15.23 4.37
C VAL A 59 -10.41 -13.87 3.66
N LEU A 60 -9.24 -13.36 3.25
CA LEU A 60 -9.10 -12.13 2.47
C LEU A 60 -9.88 -12.19 1.16
N ARG A 61 -9.90 -13.32 0.45
CA ARG A 61 -10.72 -13.46 -0.77
C ARG A 61 -12.21 -13.34 -0.50
N GLY A 62 -12.67 -13.81 0.66
CA GLY A 62 -14.05 -13.61 1.11
C GLY A 62 -14.36 -12.13 1.39
N LEU A 63 -13.44 -11.43 2.07
CA LEU A 63 -13.58 -10.01 2.41
C LEU A 63 -13.51 -9.09 1.20
N VAL A 64 -12.44 -9.23 0.42
CA VAL A 64 -12.21 -8.42 -0.77
C VAL A 64 -13.23 -8.78 -1.83
N GLY A 65 -13.68 -10.04 -1.92
CA GLY A 65 -14.59 -10.51 -2.96
C GLY A 65 -13.93 -10.57 -4.35
N PRO A 66 -14.71 -10.75 -5.42
CA PRO A 66 -14.18 -10.89 -6.77
C PRO A 66 -13.38 -9.66 -7.22
N VAL A 67 -12.22 -9.92 -7.84
CA VAL A 67 -11.34 -8.91 -8.42
C VAL A 67 -10.91 -9.39 -9.79
N THR A 68 -10.97 -8.52 -10.79
CA THR A 68 -10.40 -8.78 -12.11
C THR A 68 -9.79 -7.49 -12.60
N ILE A 69 -8.47 -7.48 -12.72
CA ILE A 69 -7.71 -6.35 -13.24
C ILE A 69 -7.12 -6.79 -14.57
N LYS A 70 -7.42 -6.04 -15.63
CA LYS A 70 -6.98 -6.41 -16.98
C LYS A 70 -5.45 -6.44 -17.05
N GLY A 71 -4.90 -7.56 -17.52
CA GLY A 71 -3.45 -7.76 -17.67
C GLY A 71 -2.78 -8.41 -16.46
N LEU A 72 -3.53 -8.71 -15.40
CA LEU A 72 -3.04 -9.43 -14.22
C LEU A 72 -3.73 -10.81 -14.09
N PRO A 73 -3.12 -11.75 -13.33
CA PRO A 73 -3.75 -13.02 -13.00
C PRO A 73 -5.12 -12.84 -12.35
N ALA A 74 -6.02 -13.81 -12.55
CA ALA A 74 -7.35 -13.77 -11.94
C ALA A 74 -7.32 -14.09 -10.44
N GLU A 75 -6.37 -14.91 -10.01
CA GLU A 75 -6.22 -15.31 -8.61
C GLU A 75 -5.14 -14.45 -7.93
N GLY A 76 -5.57 -13.66 -6.93
CA GLY A 76 -4.67 -12.91 -6.07
C GLY A 76 -4.10 -13.80 -4.96
N LYS A 77 -2.87 -13.49 -4.55
CA LYS A 77 -2.16 -14.08 -3.39
C LYS A 77 -2.20 -13.10 -2.21
N SER A 78 -1.70 -13.50 -1.05
CA SER A 78 -1.45 -12.53 0.03
C SER A 78 -0.47 -11.46 -0.45
N ASN A 79 -0.71 -10.20 -0.11
CA ASN A 79 0.27 -9.11 -0.26
C ASN A 79 1.31 -9.08 0.88
N ALA A 80 0.93 -9.53 2.07
CA ALA A 80 1.89 -9.81 3.13
C ALA A 80 2.56 -11.16 2.84
N ASP A 81 3.88 -11.16 2.67
CA ASP A 81 4.63 -12.35 2.26
C ASP A 81 4.96 -13.27 3.43
N THR A 82 4.98 -12.72 4.64
CA THR A 82 5.39 -13.44 5.85
C THR A 82 4.68 -12.96 7.10
N LEU A 83 4.48 -13.90 8.03
CA LEU A 83 3.95 -13.68 9.38
C LEU A 83 5.06 -13.69 10.44
N PHE A 84 6.32 -13.90 10.03
CA PHE A 84 7.50 -13.78 10.88
C PHE A 84 7.87 -12.31 11.04
N LYS A 85 7.73 -11.81 12.27
CA LYS A 85 8.03 -10.41 12.57
C LYS A 85 9.53 -10.13 12.39
N GLY A 86 9.84 -9.16 11.53
CA GLY A 86 11.21 -8.72 11.25
C GLY A 86 11.78 -9.25 9.94
N ASP A 87 11.09 -10.19 9.29
CA ASP A 87 11.43 -10.66 7.96
C ASP A 87 10.98 -9.65 6.89
N SER A 88 11.69 -9.64 5.76
CA SER A 88 11.24 -8.94 4.56
C SER A 88 9.86 -9.47 4.16
N GLY A 89 8.91 -8.57 3.94
CA GLY A 89 7.56 -8.84 3.50
C GLY A 89 6.56 -8.92 4.65
N PHE A 90 7.02 -8.71 5.88
CA PHE A 90 6.18 -8.60 7.06
C PHE A 90 5.52 -7.20 7.12
N GLY A 91 4.23 -7.17 7.42
CA GLY A 91 3.54 -5.90 7.72
C GLY A 91 3.14 -5.08 6.50
N HIS A 92 3.28 -5.61 5.29
CA HIS A 92 2.64 -5.03 4.09
C HIS A 92 1.13 -4.88 4.29
N LEU A 93 0.51 -4.03 3.48
CA LEU A 93 -0.92 -3.79 3.52
C LEU A 93 -1.69 -5.10 3.31
N ASP A 94 -2.52 -5.49 4.28
CA ASP A 94 -3.37 -6.67 4.15
C ASP A 94 -4.27 -6.55 2.91
N GLY A 95 -4.19 -7.52 2.02
CA GLY A 95 -4.94 -7.49 0.76
C GLY A 95 -4.53 -8.59 -0.19
N LEU A 96 -5.22 -8.65 -1.32
CA LEU A 96 -4.90 -9.55 -2.41
C LEU A 96 -3.88 -8.89 -3.34
N GLY A 97 -2.68 -9.45 -3.40
CA GLY A 97 -1.60 -9.10 -4.31
C GLY A 97 -1.74 -9.81 -5.66
N PHE A 98 -1.44 -9.08 -6.74
CA PHE A 98 -1.45 -9.54 -8.13
C PHE A 98 -0.21 -9.02 -8.82
N ALA A 99 0.45 -9.85 -9.62
CA ALA A 99 1.63 -9.44 -10.37
C ALA A 99 1.60 -10.01 -11.80
N SER A 100 2.00 -9.19 -12.77
CA SER A 100 2.31 -9.65 -14.12
C SER A 100 3.62 -10.42 -14.12
N GLU A 101 3.91 -11.15 -15.20
CA GLU A 101 5.23 -11.73 -15.40
C GLU A 101 6.35 -10.67 -15.30
N GLY A 102 7.39 -10.98 -14.52
CA GLY A 102 8.51 -10.08 -14.26
C GLY A 102 8.15 -8.80 -13.51
N ASP A 103 7.02 -8.80 -12.79
CA ASP A 103 6.62 -7.77 -11.82
C ASP A 103 6.48 -6.34 -12.37
N LYS A 104 6.41 -6.19 -13.70
CA LYS A 104 6.23 -4.91 -14.40
C LYS A 104 4.93 -4.20 -14.05
N MET A 105 3.92 -4.97 -13.66
CA MET A 105 2.67 -4.46 -13.13
C MET A 105 2.32 -5.26 -11.90
N GLN A 106 2.15 -4.57 -10.79
CA GLN A 106 1.70 -5.14 -9.52
C GLN A 106 0.45 -4.42 -9.07
N ALA A 107 -0.42 -5.13 -8.37
CA ALA A 107 -1.60 -4.55 -7.78
C ALA A 107 -1.88 -5.16 -6.42
N VAL A 108 -2.45 -4.36 -5.53
CA VAL A 108 -2.99 -4.82 -4.25
C VAL A 108 -4.43 -4.35 -4.17
N VAL A 109 -5.33 -5.25 -3.82
CA VAL A 109 -6.73 -4.92 -3.56
C VAL A 109 -7.07 -5.25 -2.11
N THR A 110 -7.49 -4.24 -1.37
CA THR A 110 -7.88 -4.33 0.03
C THR A 110 -9.24 -3.67 0.27
N THR A 111 -9.66 -3.55 1.52
CA THR A 111 -10.83 -2.79 1.93
C THR A 111 -10.42 -1.51 2.66
N THR A 112 -11.32 -0.52 2.70
CA THR A 112 -11.09 0.74 3.42
C THR A 112 -10.93 0.49 4.92
N ALA A 113 -11.56 -0.54 5.47
CA ALA A 113 -11.41 -0.91 6.88
C ALA A 113 -10.01 -1.47 7.17
N LEU A 114 -9.51 -2.39 6.33
CA LEU A 114 -8.16 -2.94 6.46
C LEU A 114 -7.09 -1.85 6.22
N LEU A 115 -7.28 -0.97 5.24
CA LEU A 115 -6.41 0.18 5.04
C LEU A 115 -6.35 1.06 6.29
N LYS A 116 -7.49 1.41 6.90
CA LYS A 116 -7.51 2.23 8.12
C LYS A 116 -6.82 1.54 9.29
N HIS A 117 -7.01 0.23 9.43
CA HIS A 117 -6.33 -0.55 10.45
C HIS A 117 -4.81 -0.50 10.24
N TRP A 118 -4.35 -0.82 9.03
CA TRP A 118 -2.94 -0.78 8.65
C TRP A 118 -2.31 0.61 8.84
N LEU A 119 -3.01 1.69 8.45
CA LEU A 119 -2.54 3.06 8.71
C LEU A 119 -2.38 3.33 10.22
N ALA A 120 -3.27 2.81 11.06
CA ALA A 120 -3.19 2.96 12.51
C ALA A 120 -1.98 2.22 13.10
N GLU A 121 -1.64 1.05 12.56
CA GLU A 121 -0.45 0.28 12.94
C GLU A 121 0.86 1.02 12.61
N HIS A 122 0.85 1.82 11.52
CA HIS A 122 2.01 2.58 11.03
C HIS A 122 2.04 4.05 11.49
N ARG A 123 1.28 4.40 12.54
CA ARG A 123 1.23 5.77 13.08
C ARG A 123 2.60 6.24 13.55
N GLU A 124 3.32 5.39 14.28
CA GLU A 124 4.62 5.71 14.87
C GLU A 124 5.73 5.80 13.81
N ASP A 125 5.50 5.25 12.61
CA ASP A 125 6.40 5.37 11.45
C ASP A 125 6.22 6.71 10.72
N GLY A 126 5.35 7.59 11.23
CA GLY A 126 5.07 8.90 10.65
C GLY A 126 4.23 8.84 9.38
N LEU A 127 3.45 7.77 9.20
CA LEU A 127 2.52 7.64 8.09
C LEU A 127 1.24 8.44 8.36
N PRO A 128 0.75 9.26 7.40
CA PRO A 128 -0.47 10.02 7.60
C PRO A 128 -1.68 9.11 7.86
N GLN A 129 -2.51 9.48 8.83
CA GLN A 129 -3.66 8.68 9.27
C GLN A 129 -4.91 8.93 8.42
N GLU A 130 -4.98 10.09 7.77
CA GLU A 130 -6.02 10.39 6.80
C GLU A 130 -5.66 9.76 5.45
N ILE A 131 -6.55 8.91 4.92
CA ILE A 131 -6.32 8.14 3.68
C ILE A 131 -5.86 9.03 2.52
N ALA A 132 -6.53 10.17 2.31
CA ALA A 132 -6.17 11.09 1.22
C ALA A 132 -4.77 11.70 1.38
N ALA A 133 -4.29 11.87 2.62
CA ALA A 133 -2.93 12.32 2.90
C ALA A 133 -1.93 11.17 2.74
N ALA A 134 -2.29 9.96 3.18
CA ALA A 134 -1.46 8.76 3.04
C ALA A 134 -1.14 8.47 1.57
N PHE A 135 -2.15 8.52 0.69
CA PHE A 135 -2.00 8.33 -0.76
C PHE A 135 -1.09 9.36 -1.44
N LYS A 136 -0.79 10.48 -0.76
CA LYS A 136 0.14 11.50 -1.25
C LYS A 136 1.51 11.42 -0.58
N SER A 137 1.71 10.51 0.37
CA SER A 137 2.99 10.28 1.03
C SER A 137 3.79 9.25 0.26
N ASP A 138 5.09 9.50 0.07
CA ASP A 138 6.06 8.49 -0.37
C ASP A 138 6.10 7.26 0.56
N ARG A 139 6.04 7.47 1.89
CA ARG A 139 5.99 6.41 2.92
C ARG A 139 4.91 5.36 2.69
N PHE A 140 3.76 5.77 2.16
CA PHE A 140 2.68 4.84 1.83
C PHE A 140 3.13 3.84 0.76
N TYR A 141 3.73 4.33 -0.32
CA TYR A 141 4.23 3.50 -1.42
C TYR A 141 5.45 2.66 -1.02
N TYR A 142 6.23 3.11 -0.04
CA TYR A 142 7.31 2.33 0.56
C TYR A 142 6.78 1.13 1.36
N GLN A 143 5.80 1.33 2.24
CA GLN A 143 5.43 0.28 3.20
C GLN A 143 4.30 -0.65 2.72
N ALA A 144 3.47 -0.20 1.78
CA ALA A 144 2.24 -0.92 1.50
C ALA A 144 2.43 -2.24 0.73
N ILE A 145 3.49 -2.40 -0.08
CA ILE A 145 3.53 -3.47 -1.11
C ILE A 145 4.87 -4.15 -1.28
N GLN A 146 5.96 -3.39 -1.29
CA GLN A 146 7.29 -3.93 -1.51
C GLN A 146 8.22 -3.35 -0.46
N ASP A 147 9.12 -4.16 0.11
CA ASP A 147 10.21 -3.69 0.95
C ASP A 147 11.29 -2.96 0.13
N SER A 148 10.91 -1.91 -0.58
CA SER A 148 11.80 -1.15 -1.43
C SER A 148 11.43 0.31 -1.34
N ALA A 149 12.43 1.13 -1.00
CA ALA A 149 12.26 2.56 -0.81
C ALA A 149 11.64 3.18 -2.06
N PHE A 150 10.76 4.16 -1.85
CA PHE A 150 10.06 4.85 -2.92
C PHE A 150 10.27 6.35 -2.77
N ALA A 151 10.84 6.97 -3.80
CA ALA A 151 10.90 8.42 -3.91
C ALA A 151 9.75 8.90 -4.80
N LYS A 152 8.85 9.71 -4.23
CA LYS A 152 7.78 10.36 -4.99
C LYS A 152 8.31 11.60 -5.70
N TYR A 153 8.25 11.63 -7.03
CA TYR A 153 8.77 12.74 -7.84
C TYR A 153 7.69 13.74 -8.23
N ALA A 154 6.47 13.29 -8.52
CA ALA A 154 5.37 14.16 -8.89
C ALA A 154 4.01 13.50 -8.64
N GLU A 155 2.99 14.31 -8.38
CA GLU A 155 1.59 13.89 -8.56
C GLU A 155 1.23 14.03 -10.05
N LEU A 156 0.46 13.07 -10.57
CA LEU A 156 -0.02 13.06 -11.94
C LEU A 156 -1.52 13.38 -11.95
N PRO A 157 -1.97 14.48 -12.59
CA PRO A 157 -3.37 14.89 -12.57
C PRO A 157 -4.22 13.94 -13.43
N ILE A 158 -4.77 12.91 -12.81
CA ILE A 158 -5.75 11.99 -13.40
C ILE A 158 -7.18 12.45 -13.14
N THR A 159 -8.10 12.03 -14.00
CA THR A 159 -9.53 12.22 -13.78
C THR A 159 -10.05 11.11 -12.88
N LYS A 160 -10.54 11.47 -11.69
CA LYS A 160 -11.19 10.52 -10.78
C LYS A 160 -12.48 9.96 -11.43
N PRO A 161 -12.65 8.63 -11.54
CA PRO A 161 -13.90 8.03 -11.99
C PRO A 161 -15.09 8.47 -11.13
N ALA A 162 -16.27 8.54 -11.73
CA ALA A 162 -17.47 9.03 -11.05
C ALA A 162 -17.85 8.15 -9.84
N SER A 163 -17.68 6.83 -9.97
CA SER A 163 -17.96 5.85 -8.92
C SER A 163 -16.87 5.72 -7.86
N ALA A 164 -15.70 6.34 -8.08
CA ALA A 164 -14.61 6.32 -7.12
C ALA A 164 -14.75 7.45 -6.10
N SER A 165 -14.55 7.18 -4.81
CA SER A 165 -14.51 8.21 -3.76
C SER A 165 -13.15 8.92 -3.70
N ALA A 166 -12.08 8.24 -4.13
CA ALA A 166 -10.75 8.81 -4.28
C ALA A 166 -10.02 8.19 -5.49
N ALA A 167 -9.15 8.98 -6.11
CA ALA A 167 -8.17 8.52 -7.10
C ALA A 167 -6.94 9.42 -7.06
N VAL A 168 -5.75 8.83 -6.92
CA VAL A 168 -4.46 9.53 -6.91
C VAL A 168 -3.50 8.74 -7.79
N ALA A 169 -2.67 9.46 -8.54
CA ALA A 169 -1.56 8.89 -9.28
C ALA A 169 -0.28 9.64 -8.95
N VAL A 170 0.81 8.91 -8.80
CA VAL A 170 2.14 9.47 -8.56
C VAL A 170 3.16 8.88 -9.53
N LEU A 171 4.16 9.69 -9.85
CA LEU A 171 5.35 9.30 -10.59
C LEU A 171 6.50 9.18 -9.61
N GLY A 172 7.27 8.10 -9.67
CA GLY A 172 8.35 7.87 -8.72
C GLY A 172 9.49 6.98 -9.22
N VAL A 173 10.40 6.72 -8.29
CA VAL A 173 11.50 5.77 -8.40
C VAL A 173 11.42 4.84 -7.20
N ARG A 174 11.50 3.53 -7.46
CA ARG A 174 11.60 2.51 -6.43
C ARG A 174 12.97 1.85 -6.47
N GLY A 175 13.53 1.53 -5.31
CA GLY A 175 14.80 0.81 -5.22
C GLY A 175 15.31 0.61 -3.79
N ASN A 176 16.28 -0.27 -3.63
CA ASN A 176 16.99 -0.53 -2.37
C ASN A 176 18.22 0.38 -2.21
N GLY A 177 18.08 1.65 -2.61
CA GLY A 177 19.16 2.60 -2.82
C GLY A 177 19.02 3.33 -4.16
N ASP A 178 19.86 4.34 -4.40
CA ASP A 178 19.95 5.07 -5.68
C ASP A 178 18.61 5.63 -6.20
N LEU A 179 17.78 6.17 -5.29
CA LEU A 179 16.47 6.75 -5.62
C LEU A 179 16.56 8.03 -6.48
N LYS A 180 17.78 8.54 -6.71
CA LYS A 180 18.06 9.70 -7.55
C LYS A 180 18.25 9.26 -9.00
N GLY A 181 17.30 9.60 -9.87
CA GLY A 181 17.38 9.30 -11.30
C GLY A 181 16.14 9.71 -12.06
N ALA A 182 16.03 9.26 -13.32
CA ALA A 182 14.83 9.47 -14.11
C ALA A 182 13.67 8.59 -13.56
N PRO A 183 12.52 9.18 -13.16
CA PRO A 183 11.42 8.41 -12.61
C PRO A 183 10.72 7.58 -13.68
N HIS A 184 10.49 6.30 -13.42
CA HIS A 184 10.01 5.33 -14.41
C HIS A 184 8.82 4.50 -13.91
N GLU A 185 8.45 4.64 -12.64
CA GLU A 185 7.33 3.96 -12.03
C GLU A 185 6.12 4.90 -11.88
N ILE A 186 4.93 4.41 -12.24
CA ILE A 186 3.67 5.11 -11.99
C ILE A 186 2.81 4.25 -11.07
N ASP A 187 2.48 4.83 -9.93
CA ASP A 187 1.62 4.21 -8.93
C ASP A 187 0.27 4.91 -8.89
N VAL A 188 -0.81 4.12 -8.88
CA VAL A 188 -2.20 4.59 -8.89
C VAL A 188 -2.95 3.94 -7.75
N VAL A 189 -3.65 4.77 -6.98
CA VAL A 189 -4.58 4.32 -5.95
C VAL A 189 -5.98 4.84 -6.23
N ALA A 190 -6.99 3.99 -6.06
CA ALA A 190 -8.38 4.36 -6.20
C ALA A 190 -9.26 3.65 -5.18
N ILE A 191 -10.33 4.31 -4.73
CA ILE A 191 -11.32 3.71 -3.83
C ILE A 191 -12.65 3.68 -4.55
N GLN A 192 -13.25 2.50 -4.68
CA GLN A 192 -14.60 2.31 -5.23
C GLN A 192 -15.43 1.51 -4.23
N GLY A 193 -16.51 2.10 -3.74
CA GLY A 193 -17.25 1.54 -2.60
C GLY A 193 -16.33 1.40 -1.40
N ASP A 194 -16.20 0.18 -0.88
CA ASP A 194 -15.30 -0.20 0.21
C ASP A 194 -13.93 -0.67 -0.28
N LYS A 195 -13.78 -1.07 -1.55
CA LYS A 195 -12.53 -1.59 -2.10
C LYS A 195 -11.53 -0.49 -2.38
N VAL A 196 -10.28 -0.74 -1.99
CA VAL A 196 -9.12 0.08 -2.31
C VAL A 196 -8.27 -0.70 -3.29
N TYR A 197 -7.99 -0.09 -4.43
CA TYR A 197 -7.10 -0.61 -5.45
C TYR A 197 -5.80 0.18 -5.40
N PHE A 198 -4.69 -0.52 -5.38
CA PHE A 198 -3.39 0.00 -5.67
C PHE A 198 -2.86 -0.68 -6.92
N LEU A 199 -2.20 0.05 -7.82
CA LEU A 199 -1.38 -0.50 -8.88
C LEU A 199 -0.05 0.22 -8.94
N ALA A 200 1.04 -0.54 -9.03
CA ALA A 200 2.34 -0.04 -9.48
C ALA A 200 2.59 -0.55 -10.89
N ALA A 201 3.07 0.32 -11.77
CA ALA A 201 3.71 -0.14 -13.00
C ALA A 201 5.08 0.47 -13.17
N THR A 202 6.07 -0.41 -13.17
CA THR A 202 7.48 -0.10 -13.39
C THR A 202 7.75 0.00 -14.90
N ASP A 203 8.70 0.86 -15.29
CA ASP A 203 9.02 1.18 -16.68
C ASP A 203 7.80 1.64 -17.51
N ALA A 204 6.82 2.25 -16.85
CA ALA A 204 5.55 2.62 -17.46
C ALA A 204 5.69 3.79 -18.45
N VAL A 205 6.70 4.62 -18.25
CA VAL A 205 6.97 5.82 -19.06
C VAL A 205 8.47 6.07 -19.16
N LYS A 206 8.93 6.49 -20.34
CA LYS A 206 10.29 7.00 -20.52
C LYS A 206 10.34 8.47 -20.12
N THR A 207 11.06 8.76 -19.04
CA THR A 207 11.29 10.13 -18.57
C THR A 207 12.78 10.48 -18.67
N ALA A 208 13.13 11.68 -18.21
CA ALA A 208 14.50 12.13 -18.11
C ALA A 208 14.70 12.94 -16.83
N GLU A 209 15.96 13.02 -16.40
CA GLU A 209 16.35 13.96 -15.35
C GLU A 209 16.12 15.42 -15.78
N ILE A 210 15.76 16.28 -14.82
CA ILE A 210 15.55 17.70 -15.06
C ILE A 210 16.82 18.47 -14.66
N PRO A 211 17.54 19.12 -15.60
CA PRO A 211 18.82 19.79 -15.29
C PRO A 211 18.75 20.84 -14.18
N ALA A 212 17.62 21.55 -14.07
CA ALA A 212 17.39 22.51 -13.00
C ALA A 212 17.38 21.84 -11.61
N CYS A 213 16.80 20.65 -11.50
CA CYS A 213 16.74 19.90 -10.24
C CYS A 213 18.05 19.21 -9.92
N GLU A 214 18.81 18.78 -10.94
CA GLU A 214 20.19 18.32 -10.74
C GLU A 214 21.07 19.40 -10.10
N LYS A 215 20.88 20.67 -10.48
CA LYS A 215 21.58 21.78 -9.83
C LYS A 215 21.19 21.92 -8.36
N VAL A 216 19.91 21.74 -8.01
CA VAL A 216 19.43 21.75 -6.61
C VAL A 216 20.09 20.63 -5.82
N TRP A 217 20.11 19.40 -6.35
CA TRP A 217 20.81 18.27 -5.74
C TRP A 217 22.27 18.58 -5.42
N LYS A 218 23.04 19.01 -6.44
CA LYS A 218 24.46 19.35 -6.27
C LYS A 218 24.67 20.46 -5.24
N GLN A 219 23.79 21.45 -5.20
CA GLN A 219 23.86 22.52 -4.20
C GLN A 219 23.63 22.00 -2.78
N MET A 220 22.65 21.11 -2.58
CA MET A 220 22.39 20.48 -1.28
C MET A 220 23.59 19.62 -0.85
N MET A 221 24.09 18.78 -1.76
CA MET A 221 25.24 17.91 -1.50
C MET A 221 26.56 18.66 -1.29
N ALA A 222 26.70 19.89 -1.77
CA ALA A 222 27.88 20.72 -1.53
C ALA A 222 27.85 21.46 -0.17
N ARG A 223 26.71 21.49 0.54
CA ARG A 223 26.63 22.17 1.84
C ARG A 223 27.52 21.49 2.86
N ASN A 224 28.27 22.31 3.59
CA ASN A 224 29.08 21.83 4.72
C ASN A 224 28.23 21.95 6.00
N THR A 225 27.44 20.92 6.27
CA THR A 225 26.63 20.79 7.48
C THR A 225 27.25 19.73 8.40
N PRO A 226 27.07 19.82 9.73
CA PRO A 226 27.57 18.84 10.68
C PRO A 226 26.75 17.53 10.70
N GLU A 227 25.88 17.33 9.71
CA GLU A 227 24.99 16.18 9.58
C GLU A 227 25.77 14.97 9.04
N ASP A 228 25.30 13.76 9.36
CA ASP A 228 25.84 12.56 8.73
C ASP A 228 25.46 12.48 7.24
N ALA A 229 26.14 11.60 6.51
CA ALA A 229 25.99 11.49 5.06
C ALA A 229 24.56 11.09 4.63
N MET A 230 23.85 10.27 5.42
CA MET A 230 22.49 9.83 5.10
C MET A 230 21.50 10.97 5.29
N ALA A 231 21.55 11.66 6.43
CA ALA A 231 20.68 12.82 6.69
C ALA A 231 20.86 13.90 5.62
N LYS A 232 22.10 14.10 5.15
CA LYS A 232 22.40 15.03 4.06
C LYS A 232 21.82 14.58 2.71
N GLU A 233 21.90 13.29 2.40
CA GLU A 233 21.32 12.71 1.19
C GLU A 233 19.79 12.81 1.20
N ASP A 234 19.15 12.51 2.34
CA ASP A 234 17.70 12.63 2.53
C ASP A 234 17.22 14.06 2.28
N GLN A 235 17.91 15.06 2.85
CA GLN A 235 17.60 16.47 2.61
C GLN A 235 17.80 16.86 1.13
N ALA A 236 18.84 16.34 0.49
CA ALA A 236 19.08 16.58 -0.93
C ALA A 236 17.98 15.95 -1.79
N MET A 237 17.50 14.75 -1.43
CA MET A 237 16.41 14.05 -2.13
C MET A 237 15.08 14.77 -1.96
N ASP A 238 14.77 15.27 -0.77
CA ASP A 238 13.58 16.08 -0.51
C ASP A 238 13.59 17.37 -1.36
N ALA A 239 14.72 18.07 -1.42
CA ALA A 239 14.85 19.27 -2.25
C ALA A 239 14.77 18.96 -3.76
N TYR A 240 15.39 17.85 -4.20
CA TYR A 240 15.40 17.40 -5.59
C TYR A 240 14.00 17.02 -6.07
N THR A 241 13.27 16.20 -5.30
CA THR A 241 11.90 15.77 -5.63
C THR A 241 10.91 16.93 -5.58
N LYS A 242 11.05 17.88 -4.64
CA LYS A 242 10.26 19.13 -4.64
C LYS A 242 10.48 19.98 -5.88
N CYS A 243 11.74 20.12 -6.33
CA CYS A 243 12.03 20.76 -7.61
C CYS A 243 11.39 19.99 -8.77
N PHE A 244 11.51 18.66 -8.76
CA PHE A 244 10.96 17.80 -9.81
C PHE A 244 9.46 17.95 -9.94
N ALA A 245 8.72 17.92 -8.84
CA ALA A 245 7.27 18.11 -8.84
C ALA A 245 6.84 19.45 -9.46
N LYS A 246 7.63 20.50 -9.25
CA LYS A 246 7.40 21.84 -9.82
C LYS A 246 7.73 21.90 -11.32
N GLU A 247 8.83 21.30 -11.74
CA GLU A 247 9.36 21.44 -13.11
C GLU A 247 8.84 20.36 -14.08
N ALA A 248 8.36 19.23 -13.56
CA ALA A 248 7.86 18.11 -14.35
C ALA A 248 6.74 18.50 -15.32
N PRO A 249 5.73 19.31 -14.96
CA PRO A 249 4.68 19.72 -15.89
C PRO A 249 5.17 20.45 -17.15
N ASN A 250 6.36 21.05 -17.10
CA ASN A 250 6.97 21.75 -18.23
C ASN A 250 7.81 20.82 -19.14
N GLN A 251 7.94 19.54 -18.79
CA GLN A 251 8.72 18.58 -19.55
C GLN A 251 7.90 17.93 -20.67
N GLY A 252 8.53 17.69 -21.82
CA GLY A 252 7.86 17.11 -22.99
C GLY A 252 7.28 15.69 -22.78
N TRP A 253 7.80 14.94 -21.79
CA TRP A 253 7.32 13.60 -21.45
C TRP A 253 6.12 13.59 -20.48
N TYR A 254 5.82 14.71 -19.81
CA TYR A 254 4.87 14.74 -18.70
C TYR A 254 3.44 14.37 -19.11
N ALA A 255 2.97 14.91 -20.24
CA ALA A 255 1.64 14.57 -20.77
C ALA A 255 1.49 13.07 -21.06
N ALA A 256 2.57 12.40 -21.49
CA ALA A 256 2.57 10.96 -21.70
C ALA A 256 2.49 10.18 -20.37
N ALA A 257 3.18 10.65 -19.33
CA ALA A 257 3.08 10.07 -17.98
C ALA A 257 1.63 10.19 -17.44
N VAL A 258 1.01 11.36 -17.56
CA VAL A 258 -0.39 11.57 -17.14
C VAL A 258 -1.36 10.67 -17.93
N LYS A 259 -1.18 10.58 -19.25
CA LYS A 259 -2.00 9.67 -20.08
C LYS A 259 -1.82 8.20 -19.67
N LYS A 260 -0.60 7.80 -19.32
CA LYS A 260 -0.31 6.45 -18.85
C LYS A 260 -0.98 6.17 -17.50
N ALA A 261 -0.91 7.10 -16.56
CA ALA A 261 -1.63 7.02 -15.29
C ALA A 261 -3.15 6.91 -15.49
N GLN A 262 -3.72 7.73 -16.39
CA GLN A 262 -5.13 7.63 -16.75
C GLN A 262 -5.47 6.25 -17.31
N SER A 263 -4.62 5.70 -18.19
CA SER A 263 -4.88 4.37 -18.74
C SER A 263 -4.84 3.26 -17.69
N GLN A 264 -4.09 3.41 -16.59
CA GLN A 264 -4.04 2.41 -15.51
C GLN A 264 -5.30 2.45 -14.66
N ILE A 265 -5.80 3.64 -14.32
CA ILE A 265 -7.07 3.75 -13.59
C ILE A 265 -8.23 3.18 -14.42
N ASP A 266 -8.17 3.31 -15.75
CA ASP A 266 -9.16 2.72 -16.66
C ASP A 266 -9.10 1.18 -16.75
N LEU A 267 -8.02 0.54 -16.25
CA LEU A 267 -7.93 -0.93 -16.15
C LEU A 267 -8.68 -1.49 -14.95
N LEU A 268 -8.94 -0.64 -13.95
CA LEU A 268 -9.59 -1.05 -12.73
C LEU A 268 -11.08 -1.33 -12.99
N PRO A 269 -11.69 -2.27 -12.25
CA PRO A 269 -13.11 -2.57 -12.36
C PRO A 269 -13.99 -1.48 -11.72
N ILE A 270 -13.59 -0.22 -11.85
CA ILE A 270 -14.22 0.97 -11.28
C ILE A 270 -15.15 1.62 -12.31
N ARG A 271 -16.35 1.08 -12.45
CA ARG A 271 -17.43 1.68 -13.25
C ARG A 271 -18.42 2.40 -12.37
#